data_AF-R7S0S7-F1
#
_entry.id   AF-R7S0S7-F1
#
_cell.length_a   1.000
_cell.length_b   1.000
_cell.length_c   1.000
_cell.angle_alpha   90.00
_cell.angle_beta   90.00
_cell.angle_gamma   90.00
#
_symmetry.space_group_name_H-M   'P 1'
#
loop_
_entity.id
_entity.type
_entity.pdbx_description
1 polymer ?
#
loop_
_entity_poly.entity_id
_entity_poly.type
_entity_poly.pdbx_seq_one_letter_code
_entity_poly.pdbx_strand_id
1 'polypeptide(L)'
;MWQDIEVHVRSCDQCQRRSTRKIEVPLTPSIPSTIFTKIHVDLMDMPESRGYKSIITARDELTQAAEGRALKNKKAKTVARFFWTQIICRYGAIAQVVTDNGHFIIREAILKSCEGDPKRWPDKVHHAFFADKCLARRATGFSPFYLLHGVDPVLPFDLAEATFLVEGFRQEMPTAQLLALRIRQLEKRPEDIQKAAMSITKSRFQAKWRWEKHFARRFLPEGTIQPGTLVLVRNTRIEKHLNKKQYPRYSGPYEVYRQTKQGSYVLKELDGTIDRRAKAAFRIMPYIQRRPRLPGQKKHREAQPDIDFSDWELDEISDDEDDLDIIHQAEMEAKSINKTKKQSRVGHGRRHRKHSDSTDTSEGEESL
;
A
#
# COMPACT_ATOMS: atom_id res chain seq x y z
N MET A 1 -45.08 14.74 -7.49
CA MET A 1 -44.19 15.91 -7.34
C MET A 1 -42.88 15.58 -6.64
N TRP A 2 -42.84 15.29 -5.32
CA TRP A 2 -41.57 14.99 -4.62
C TRP A 2 -40.82 13.78 -5.17
N GLN A 3 -41.54 12.72 -5.53
CA GLN A 3 -40.97 11.51 -6.15
C GLN A 3 -40.38 11.81 -7.54
N ASP A 4 -41.04 12.64 -8.35
CA ASP A 4 -40.55 13.02 -9.68
C ASP A 4 -39.26 13.84 -9.60
N ILE A 5 -39.20 14.77 -8.63
CA ILE A 5 -38.00 15.55 -8.33
C ILE A 5 -36.88 14.61 -7.86
N GLU A 6 -37.17 13.67 -6.96
CA GLU A 6 -36.18 12.70 -6.48
C GLU A 6 -35.62 11.86 -7.63
N VAL A 7 -36.48 11.30 -8.49
CA VAL A 7 -36.07 10.52 -9.67
C VAL A 7 -35.26 11.39 -10.62
N HIS A 8 -35.67 12.64 -10.86
CA HIS A 8 -34.98 13.58 -11.73
C HIS A 8 -33.55 13.87 -11.24
N VAL A 9 -33.38 14.10 -9.94
CA VAL A 9 -32.08 14.40 -9.32
C VAL A 9 -31.20 13.15 -9.24
N ARG A 10 -31.76 12.00 -8.82
CA ARG A 10 -31.00 10.73 -8.70
C ARG A 10 -30.52 10.21 -10.05
N SER A 11 -31.26 10.46 -11.12
CA SER A 11 -30.89 10.08 -12.49
C SER A 11 -30.05 11.11 -13.24
N CYS A 12 -29.79 12.29 -12.66
CA CYS A 12 -28.97 13.33 -13.30
C CYS A 12 -27.50 12.87 -13.40
N ASP A 13 -26.97 12.76 -14.61
CA ASP A 13 -25.60 12.32 -14.88
C ASP A 13 -24.56 13.19 -14.14
N GLN A 14 -24.69 14.52 -14.21
CA GLN A 14 -23.76 15.44 -13.54
C GLN A 14 -23.76 15.28 -12.02
N CYS A 15 -24.95 15.11 -11.42
CA CYS A 15 -25.08 14.87 -9.98
C CYS A 15 -24.44 13.55 -9.57
N GLN A 16 -24.68 12.48 -10.34
CA GLN A 16 -24.11 11.16 -10.07
C GLN A 16 -22.57 11.18 -10.18
N ARG A 17 -22.02 11.82 -11.22
CA ARG A 17 -20.56 11.93 -11.42
C ARG A 17 -19.86 12.75 -10.35
N ARG A 18 -20.53 13.75 -9.78
CA ARG A 18 -20.00 14.60 -8.70
C ARG A 18 -20.33 14.11 -7.29
N SER A 19 -21.08 13.01 -7.18
CA SER A 19 -21.51 12.41 -5.91
C SER A 19 -20.37 12.20 -4.94
N THR A 20 -20.59 12.55 -3.68
CA THR A 20 -19.65 12.30 -2.58
C THR A 20 -19.85 10.93 -1.92
N ARG A 21 -20.92 10.20 -2.31
CA ARG A 21 -21.23 8.87 -1.79
C ARG A 21 -20.03 7.96 -2.01
N LYS A 22 -19.67 7.20 -0.98
CA LYS A 22 -18.63 6.17 -1.02
C LYS A 22 -19.30 4.81 -0.85
N ILE A 23 -18.91 3.86 -1.69
CA ILE A 23 -19.28 2.46 -1.52
C ILE A 23 -18.15 1.79 -0.76
N GLU A 24 -18.52 1.03 0.26
CA GLU A 24 -17.60 0.21 1.03
C GLU A 24 -17.91 -1.26 0.74
N VAL A 25 -16.91 -2.13 0.89
CA VAL A 25 -17.05 -3.58 0.68
C VAL A 25 -16.66 -4.27 1.98
N PRO A 26 -17.40 -5.31 2.43
CA PRO A 26 -17.05 -6.07 3.62
C PRO A 26 -15.59 -6.49 3.65
N LEU A 27 -14.94 -6.32 4.80
CA LEU A 27 -13.54 -6.71 4.96
C LEU A 27 -13.43 -8.24 4.96
N THR A 28 -12.41 -8.76 4.26
CA THR A 28 -12.05 -10.17 4.34
C THR A 28 -10.89 -10.30 5.32
N PRO A 29 -11.12 -10.84 6.53
CA PRO A 29 -10.06 -10.98 7.52
C PRO A 29 -9.11 -12.07 7.05
N SER A 30 -7.82 -11.78 7.06
CA SER A 30 -6.80 -12.79 6.81
C SER A 30 -6.70 -13.72 8.02
N ILE A 31 -6.53 -15.02 7.78
CA ILE A 31 -6.31 -16.02 8.82
C ILE A 31 -4.85 -16.43 8.73
N PRO A 32 -4.03 -16.18 9.76
CA PRO A 32 -2.63 -16.55 9.72
C PRO A 32 -2.51 -18.08 9.75
N SER A 33 -1.79 -18.66 8.77
CA SER A 33 -1.59 -20.11 8.68
C SER A 33 -0.42 -20.55 9.56
N THR A 34 0.80 -20.19 9.19
CA THR A 34 2.03 -20.52 9.93
C THR A 34 3.08 -19.41 9.80
N ILE A 35 4.13 -19.49 10.62
CA ILE A 35 5.21 -18.49 10.71
C ILE A 35 5.87 -18.27 9.33
N PHE A 36 6.04 -17.01 8.94
CA PHE A 36 6.71 -16.54 7.71
C PHE A 36 6.11 -17.04 6.38
N THR A 37 4.89 -17.59 6.38
CA THR A 37 4.17 -17.92 5.14
C THR A 37 3.60 -16.69 4.44
N LYS A 38 3.13 -15.71 5.23
CA LYS A 38 2.58 -14.46 4.74
C LYS A 38 3.27 -13.30 5.43
N ILE A 39 3.85 -12.42 4.62
CA ILE A 39 4.53 -11.23 5.13
C ILE A 39 3.94 -9.96 4.54
N HIS A 40 4.01 -8.90 5.32
CA HIS A 40 3.66 -7.55 4.96
C HIS A 40 4.93 -6.74 4.74
N VAL A 41 5.10 -6.17 3.56
CA VAL A 41 6.32 -5.47 3.14
C VAL A 41 6.03 -4.01 2.89
N ASP A 42 6.84 -3.14 3.47
CA ASP A 42 6.73 -1.70 3.33
C ASP A 42 8.06 -1.07 2.92
N LEU A 43 7.98 0.00 2.12
CA LEU A 43 9.09 0.81 1.65
C LEU A 43 8.87 2.26 2.07
N MET A 44 9.56 2.67 3.11
CA MET A 44 9.42 4.00 3.72
C MET A 44 10.55 4.92 3.30
N ASP A 45 10.20 6.16 2.95
CA ASP A 45 11.17 7.21 2.68
C ASP A 45 11.72 7.84 3.96
N MET A 46 13.04 8.04 3.97
CA MET A 46 13.81 8.58 5.08
C MET A 46 14.62 9.81 4.63
N PRO A 47 14.95 10.73 5.55
CA PRO A 47 15.91 11.79 5.27
C PRO A 47 17.22 11.18 4.74
N GLU A 48 17.81 11.80 3.71
CA GLU A 48 19.03 11.25 3.12
C GLU A 48 20.19 11.28 4.12
N SER A 49 20.83 10.13 4.34
CA SER A 49 22.02 10.03 5.18
C SER A 49 22.96 8.94 4.69
N ARG A 50 24.25 9.29 4.51
CA ARG A 50 25.31 8.36 4.04
C ARG A 50 24.90 7.57 2.77
N GLY A 51 24.12 8.21 1.90
CA GLY A 51 23.57 7.62 0.68
C GLY A 51 22.35 6.70 0.88
N TYR A 52 21.89 6.47 2.11
CA TYR A 52 20.63 5.80 2.40
C TYR A 52 19.46 6.79 2.30
N LYS A 53 18.37 6.36 1.66
CA LYS A 53 17.18 7.19 1.40
C LYS A 53 15.87 6.52 1.82
N SER A 54 15.91 5.23 2.13
CA SER A 54 14.71 4.45 2.40
C SER A 54 14.97 3.35 3.40
N ILE A 55 13.92 2.84 4.03
CA ILE A 55 13.94 1.58 4.78
C ILE A 55 12.98 0.62 4.09
N ILE A 56 13.41 -0.61 3.88
CA ILE A 56 12.51 -1.72 3.58
C ILE A 56 12.22 -2.50 4.87
N THR A 57 10.98 -2.91 5.05
CA THR A 57 10.55 -3.74 6.17
C THR A 57 9.78 -4.93 5.64
N ALA A 58 9.87 -6.06 6.34
CA ALA A 58 9.04 -7.23 6.14
C ALA A 58 8.59 -7.73 7.50
N ARG A 59 7.28 -7.83 7.69
CA ARG A 59 6.66 -8.26 8.93
C ARG A 59 5.87 -9.54 8.72
N ASP A 60 6.16 -10.54 9.52
CA ASP A 60 5.39 -11.78 9.54
C ASP A 60 3.97 -11.54 10.08
N GLU A 61 2.99 -12.15 9.44
CA GLU A 61 1.58 -11.98 9.79
C GLU A 61 1.24 -12.61 11.16
N LEU A 62 1.84 -13.76 11.49
CA LEU A 62 1.50 -14.50 12.70
C LEU A 62 2.28 -14.00 13.92
N THR A 63 3.61 -14.10 13.87
CA THR A 63 4.50 -13.71 14.97
C THR A 63 4.60 -12.20 15.14
N GLN A 64 4.22 -11.42 14.12
CA GLN A 64 4.42 -9.97 14.07
C GLN A 64 5.90 -9.57 14.14
N ALA A 65 6.82 -10.52 13.92
CA ALA A 65 8.24 -10.26 13.87
C ALA A 65 8.56 -9.49 12.60
N ALA A 66 9.31 -8.41 12.76
CA ALA A 66 9.72 -7.55 11.66
C ALA A 66 11.23 -7.64 11.44
N GLU A 67 11.61 -7.71 10.18
CA GLU A 67 12.97 -7.51 9.71
C GLU A 67 12.98 -6.26 8.82
N GLY A 68 14.08 -5.52 8.84
CA GLY A 68 14.21 -4.37 7.97
C GLY A 68 15.64 -3.93 7.78
N ARG A 69 15.84 -3.15 6.73
CA ARG A 69 17.17 -2.72 6.28
C ARG A 69 17.12 -1.32 5.67
N ALA A 70 18.16 -0.53 5.92
CA ALA A 70 18.38 0.73 5.22
C ALA A 70 18.77 0.47 3.75
N LEU A 71 18.12 1.17 2.82
CA LEU A 71 18.35 1.08 1.39
C LEU A 71 18.85 2.40 0.81
N LYS A 72 19.82 2.30 -0.10
CA LYS A 72 20.32 3.43 -0.90
C LYS A 72 19.41 3.76 -2.08
N ASN A 73 18.68 2.77 -2.59
CA ASN A 73 17.75 2.90 -3.70
C ASN A 73 16.63 1.85 -3.59
N LYS A 74 15.51 2.10 -4.27
CA LYS A 74 14.33 1.19 -4.33
C LYS A 74 14.36 0.25 -5.54
N LYS A 75 15.56 -0.05 -6.09
CA LYS A 75 15.67 -0.92 -7.28
C LYS A 75 15.29 -2.37 -6.92
N ALA A 76 14.70 -3.09 -7.88
CA ALA A 76 14.30 -4.49 -7.72
C ALA A 76 15.43 -5.39 -7.20
N LYS A 77 16.66 -5.24 -7.72
CA LYS A 77 17.86 -5.99 -7.27
C LYS A 77 18.17 -5.79 -5.78
N THR A 78 18.00 -4.57 -5.27
CA THR A 78 18.25 -4.24 -3.86
C THR A 78 17.17 -4.87 -2.96
N VAL A 79 15.92 -4.80 -3.40
CA VAL A 79 14.77 -5.41 -2.72
C VAL A 79 14.89 -6.94 -2.71
N ALA A 80 15.23 -7.56 -3.84
CA ALA A 80 15.46 -9.00 -3.94
C ALA A 80 16.58 -9.48 -3.01
N ARG A 81 17.67 -8.74 -2.91
CA ARG A 81 18.77 -9.04 -1.96
C ARG A 81 18.29 -8.98 -0.51
N PHE A 82 17.41 -8.05 -0.17
CA PHE A 82 16.79 -8.01 1.16
C PHE A 82 15.96 -9.27 1.42
N PHE A 83 15.07 -9.66 0.52
CA PHE A 83 14.29 -10.90 0.67
C PHE A 83 15.19 -12.13 0.82
N TRP A 84 16.19 -12.27 -0.05
CA TRP A 84 17.13 -13.40 0.01
C TRP A 84 17.85 -13.46 1.37
N THR A 85 18.53 -12.39 1.75
CA THR A 85 19.42 -12.40 2.92
C THR A 85 18.69 -12.30 4.26
N GLN A 86 17.59 -11.54 4.34
CA GLN A 86 16.92 -11.24 5.60
C GLN A 86 15.72 -12.12 5.87
N ILE A 87 15.10 -12.70 4.83
CA ILE A 87 13.89 -13.49 4.99
C ILE A 87 14.12 -14.94 4.59
N ILE A 88 14.45 -15.20 3.32
CA ILE A 88 14.53 -16.57 2.77
C ILE A 88 15.63 -17.38 3.45
N CYS A 89 16.84 -16.85 3.54
CA CYS A 89 17.96 -17.54 4.20
C CYS A 89 17.77 -17.73 5.72
N ARG A 90 16.84 -17.01 6.36
CA ARG A 90 16.65 -17.04 7.82
C ARG A 90 15.41 -17.83 8.25
N TYR A 91 14.34 -17.76 7.46
CA TYR A 91 13.02 -18.29 7.82
C TYR A 91 12.42 -19.24 6.78
N GLY A 92 13.05 -19.35 5.60
CA GLY A 92 12.59 -20.22 4.52
C GLY A 92 11.68 -19.52 3.50
N ALA A 93 11.01 -20.33 2.67
CA ALA A 93 10.19 -19.85 1.57
C ALA A 93 8.88 -19.19 2.05
N ILE A 94 8.44 -18.19 1.31
CA ILE A 94 7.27 -17.36 1.63
C ILE A 94 6.19 -17.68 0.61
N ALA A 95 4.95 -17.87 1.06
CA ALA A 95 3.82 -18.17 0.18
C ALA A 95 3.14 -16.90 -0.34
N GLN A 96 3.05 -15.84 0.47
CA GLN A 96 2.38 -14.60 0.09
C GLN A 96 3.14 -13.37 0.59
N VAL A 97 3.36 -12.42 -0.32
CA VAL A 97 3.87 -11.08 0.00
C VAL A 97 2.75 -10.07 -0.22
N VAL A 98 2.43 -9.29 0.81
CA VAL A 98 1.49 -8.19 0.74
C VAL A 98 2.28 -6.89 0.88
N THR A 99 2.23 -6.03 -0.14
CA THR A 99 2.87 -4.71 -0.06
C THR A 99 1.86 -3.67 0.41
N ASP A 100 2.17 -2.98 1.49
CA ASP A 100 1.42 -1.83 1.98
C ASP A 100 2.35 -0.63 2.24
N ASN A 101 1.75 0.54 2.50
CA ASN A 101 2.45 1.73 2.96
C ASN A 101 1.89 2.07 4.34
N GLY A 102 2.57 1.72 5.45
CA GLY A 102 1.93 1.87 6.74
C GLY A 102 2.74 1.66 8.02
N HIS A 103 4.03 1.33 8.00
CA HIS A 103 4.77 1.12 9.26
C HIS A 103 5.37 2.39 9.86
N PHE A 104 4.51 3.40 10.07
CA PHE A 104 4.92 4.70 10.60
C PHE A 104 5.56 4.62 12.00
N ILE A 105 5.19 3.62 12.80
CA ILE A 105 5.67 3.48 14.19
C ILE A 105 7.18 3.18 14.23
N ILE A 106 7.67 2.23 13.42
CA ILE A 106 9.12 1.93 13.40
C ILE A 106 9.91 3.14 12.86
N ARG A 107 9.39 3.80 11.81
CA ARG A 107 10.02 5.02 11.29
C ARG A 107 10.12 6.11 12.35
N GLU A 108 9.04 6.35 13.08
CA GLU A 108 9.01 7.33 14.16
C GLU A 108 9.95 6.97 15.31
N ALA A 109 9.96 5.69 15.73
CA ALA A 109 10.87 5.20 16.76
C ALA A 109 12.34 5.39 16.38
N ILE A 110 12.71 5.07 15.13
CA ILE A 110 14.06 5.29 14.61
C ILE A 110 14.43 6.77 14.68
N LEU A 111 13.56 7.67 14.20
CA LEU A 111 13.84 9.11 14.21
C LEU A 111 13.95 9.67 15.63
N LYS A 112 13.10 9.22 16.56
CA LYS A 112 13.17 9.60 17.98
C LYS A 112 14.47 9.12 18.64
N SER A 113 14.93 7.91 18.31
CA SER A 113 16.19 7.34 18.84
C SER A 113 17.47 8.05 18.34
N CYS A 114 17.32 9.02 17.44
CA CYS A 114 18.43 9.80 16.90
C CYS A 114 18.78 11.04 17.74
N GLU A 115 18.04 11.33 18.82
CA GLU A 115 18.38 12.39 19.80
C GLU A 115 18.68 13.76 19.17
N GLY A 116 17.95 14.12 18.11
CA GLY A 116 18.10 15.40 17.41
C GLY A 116 19.05 15.39 16.19
N ASP A 117 19.84 14.33 15.97
CA ASP A 117 20.62 14.17 14.73
C ASP A 117 19.99 13.12 13.79
N PRO A 118 19.07 13.53 12.88
CA PRO A 118 18.40 12.60 11.99
C PRO A 118 19.37 11.86 11.07
N LYS A 119 20.62 12.31 10.87
CA LYS A 119 21.57 11.60 10.00
C LYS A 119 22.01 10.26 10.59
N ARG A 120 21.82 10.01 11.88
CA ARG A 120 22.19 8.75 12.53
C ARG A 120 21.18 7.62 12.34
N TRP A 121 20.05 7.89 11.68
CA TRP A 121 18.99 6.91 11.50
C TRP A 121 19.45 5.56 10.90
N PRO A 122 20.39 5.48 9.94
CA PRO A 122 20.80 4.19 9.37
C PRO A 122 21.40 3.23 10.41
N ASP A 123 22.11 3.77 11.40
CA ASP A 123 22.78 2.99 12.45
C ASP A 123 21.75 2.44 13.46
N LYS A 124 20.60 3.10 13.59
CA LYS A 124 19.52 2.74 14.52
C LYS A 124 18.56 1.70 13.95
N VAL A 125 18.61 1.41 12.64
CA VAL A 125 17.69 0.47 11.99
C VAL A 125 17.73 -0.91 12.63
N HIS A 126 18.91 -1.52 12.75
CA HIS A 126 19.03 -2.87 13.32
C HIS A 126 18.59 -2.93 14.78
N HIS A 127 18.95 -1.89 15.56
CA HIS A 127 18.51 -1.74 16.95
C HIS A 127 16.99 -1.66 17.07
N ALA A 128 16.34 -0.88 16.19
CA ALA A 128 14.89 -0.72 16.20
C ALA A 128 14.16 -2.04 15.90
N PHE A 129 14.60 -2.81 14.90
CA PHE A 129 13.98 -4.11 14.59
C PHE A 129 14.24 -5.16 15.66
N PHE A 130 15.40 -5.13 16.32
CA PHE A 130 15.66 -5.99 17.46
C PHE A 130 14.76 -5.64 18.64
N ALA A 131 14.69 -4.36 19.02
CA ALA A 131 13.81 -3.88 20.09
C ALA A 131 12.33 -4.20 19.78
N ASP A 132 11.88 -3.99 18.54
CA ASP A 132 10.50 -4.29 18.10
C ASP A 132 10.15 -5.80 18.24
N LYS A 133 11.15 -6.68 18.17
CA LYS A 133 11.00 -8.13 18.42
C LYS A 133 10.99 -8.50 19.90
N CYS A 134 11.64 -7.71 20.75
CA CYS A 134 11.68 -7.95 22.20
C CYS A 134 10.40 -7.47 22.90
N LEU A 135 9.69 -6.50 22.34
CA LEU A 135 8.50 -5.91 22.96
C LEU A 135 7.25 -6.77 22.76
N ALA A 136 6.58 -7.13 23.86
CA ALA A 136 5.31 -7.84 23.83
C ALA A 136 4.24 -7.05 23.06
N ARG A 137 3.46 -7.75 22.22
CA ARG A 137 2.40 -7.12 21.43
C ARG A 137 1.05 -7.24 22.12
N ARG A 138 0.27 -6.16 22.10
CA ARG A 138 -1.12 -6.18 22.57
C ARG A 138 -2.00 -7.23 21.88
N ALA A 139 -1.74 -7.52 20.60
CA ALA A 139 -2.57 -8.44 19.83
C ALA A 139 -2.35 -9.92 20.19
N THR A 140 -1.09 -10.31 20.47
CA THR A 140 -0.73 -11.71 20.78
C THR A 140 -0.53 -11.95 22.26
N GLY A 141 -0.18 -10.92 23.04
CA GLY A 141 0.27 -11.05 24.43
C GLY A 141 1.74 -11.47 24.57
N PHE A 142 2.39 -11.89 23.48
CA PHE A 142 3.76 -12.39 23.45
C PHE A 142 4.70 -11.45 22.71
N SER A 143 6.00 -11.52 23.01
CA SER A 143 7.04 -10.88 22.19
C SER A 143 7.17 -11.62 20.86
N PRO A 144 7.38 -10.92 19.73
CA PRO A 144 7.65 -11.59 18.46
C PRO A 144 8.87 -12.52 18.52
N PHE A 145 9.88 -12.17 19.31
CA PHE A 145 11.07 -13.00 19.51
C PHE A 145 10.72 -14.35 20.17
N TYR A 146 9.89 -14.33 21.22
CA TYR A 146 9.39 -15.56 21.86
C TYR A 146 8.62 -16.44 20.86
N LEU A 147 7.71 -15.86 20.07
CA LEU A 147 6.96 -16.62 19.07
C LEU A 147 7.85 -17.23 17.97
N LEU A 148 8.99 -16.59 17.65
CA LEU A 148 9.94 -17.10 16.68
C LEU A 148 10.87 -18.18 17.22
N HIS A 149 11.35 -18.02 18.46
CA HIS A 149 12.47 -18.79 18.99
C HIS A 149 12.12 -19.68 20.19
N GLY A 150 10.92 -19.54 20.77
CA GLY A 150 10.48 -20.25 21.98
C GLY A 150 11.05 -19.69 23.28
N VAL A 151 11.97 -18.73 23.19
CA VAL A 151 12.66 -18.11 24.33
C VAL A 151 12.58 -16.61 24.23
N ASP A 152 12.60 -15.93 25.38
CA ASP A 152 12.75 -14.47 25.41
C ASP A 152 14.20 -14.05 25.11
N PRO A 153 14.39 -12.87 24.49
CA PRO A 153 15.72 -12.37 24.17
C PRO A 153 16.45 -11.96 25.45
N VAL A 154 17.73 -12.35 25.56
CA VAL A 154 18.63 -11.86 26.61
C VAL A 154 19.28 -10.57 26.12
N LEU A 155 19.01 -9.46 26.80
CA LEU A 155 19.64 -8.17 26.51
C LEU A 155 21.01 -8.06 27.19
N PRO A 156 21.93 -7.20 26.71
CA PRO A 156 23.25 -7.03 27.33
C PRO A 156 23.21 -6.65 28.82
N PHE A 157 22.15 -5.99 29.29
CA PHE A 157 21.97 -5.67 30.71
C PHE A 157 21.51 -6.91 31.52
N ASP A 158 20.69 -7.77 30.91
CA ASP A 158 20.22 -9.03 31.54
C ASP A 158 21.38 -10.00 31.79
N LEU A 159 22.50 -9.87 31.08
CA LEU A 159 23.72 -10.65 31.33
C LEU A 159 24.36 -10.37 32.70
N ALA A 160 24.17 -9.16 33.24
CA ALA A 160 24.69 -8.79 34.57
C ALA A 160 23.78 -9.31 35.71
N GLU A 161 22.49 -9.54 35.44
CA GLU A 161 21.50 -9.91 36.45
C GLU A 161 20.96 -11.36 36.34
N ALA A 162 21.02 -12.05 35.19
CA ALA A 162 20.44 -13.40 35.09
C ALA A 162 21.00 -14.27 33.95
N THR A 163 21.70 -15.35 34.30
CA THR A 163 22.12 -16.40 33.36
C THR A 163 21.04 -17.46 33.07
N PHE A 164 19.87 -17.41 33.71
CA PHE A 164 18.89 -18.50 33.67
C PHE A 164 17.43 -18.01 33.79
N LEU A 165 16.89 -17.35 32.76
CA LEU A 165 15.51 -16.83 32.69
C LEU A 165 14.41 -17.92 32.68
N VAL A 166 14.67 -19.13 33.20
CA VAL A 166 13.72 -20.24 33.32
C VAL A 166 13.93 -20.96 34.63
N GLU A 167 12.83 -21.25 35.30
CA GLU A 167 12.83 -21.99 36.56
C GLU A 167 13.37 -23.42 36.36
N GLY A 168 14.22 -23.88 37.30
CA GLY A 168 14.72 -25.26 37.33
C GLY A 168 16.22 -25.42 37.15
N PHE A 169 16.97 -24.37 36.81
CA PHE A 169 18.44 -24.42 36.89
C PHE A 169 18.89 -24.43 38.35
N ARG A 170 19.81 -25.34 38.67
CA ARG A 170 20.46 -25.47 39.97
C ARG A 170 21.98 -25.53 39.77
N GLN A 171 22.74 -25.19 40.80
CA GLN A 171 24.19 -25.37 40.79
C GLN A 171 24.50 -26.87 40.61
N GLU A 172 25.50 -27.20 39.78
CA GLU A 172 25.99 -28.58 39.54
C GLU A 172 25.03 -29.57 38.85
N MET A 173 24.16 -29.08 37.94
CA MET A 173 23.32 -29.97 37.15
C MET A 173 24.10 -30.82 36.13
N PRO A 174 23.74 -32.10 35.92
CA PRO A 174 24.28 -32.91 34.84
C PRO A 174 24.00 -32.29 33.47
N THR A 175 24.95 -32.39 32.54
CA THR A 175 24.84 -31.83 31.18
C THR A 175 23.57 -32.27 30.46
N ALA A 176 23.15 -33.52 30.64
CA ALA A 176 21.90 -34.05 30.06
C ALA A 176 20.65 -33.33 30.59
N GLN A 177 20.62 -32.96 31.87
CA GLN A 177 19.51 -32.22 32.46
C GLN A 177 19.51 -30.75 32.02
N LEU A 178 20.68 -30.12 31.91
CA LEU A 178 20.82 -28.78 31.33
C LEU A 178 20.35 -28.75 29.87
N LEU A 179 20.72 -29.78 29.10
CA LEU A 179 20.27 -29.94 27.72
C LEU A 179 18.76 -30.17 27.65
N ALA A 180 18.19 -31.01 28.52
CA ALA A 180 16.75 -31.24 28.57
C ALA A 180 15.95 -29.98 28.92
N LEU A 181 16.43 -29.17 29.88
CA LEU A 181 15.84 -27.86 30.17
C LEU A 181 15.95 -26.92 28.99
N ARG A 182 17.10 -26.88 28.30
CA ARG A 182 17.31 -26.04 27.12
C ARG A 182 16.48 -26.50 25.92
N ILE A 183 16.27 -27.80 25.75
CA ILE A 183 15.36 -28.36 24.74
C ILE A 183 13.93 -27.86 25.03
N ARG A 184 13.43 -28.00 26.26
CA ARG A 184 12.09 -27.50 26.65
C ARG A 184 11.92 -25.99 26.48
N GLN A 185 13.00 -25.22 26.58
CA GLN A 185 12.99 -23.78 26.29
C GLN A 185 12.87 -23.49 24.79
N LEU A 186 13.59 -24.27 23.98
CA LEU A 186 13.62 -24.11 22.52
C LEU A 186 12.45 -24.81 21.83
N GLU A 187 11.76 -25.71 22.53
CA GLU A 187 10.46 -26.25 22.17
C GLU A 187 9.47 -25.07 22.14
N LYS A 188 9.39 -24.42 20.98
CA LYS A 188 8.38 -23.42 20.66
C LYS A 188 7.04 -24.03 21.02
N ARG A 189 6.41 -23.56 22.09
CA ARG A 189 5.18 -24.17 22.59
C ARG A 189 4.10 -24.03 21.52
N PRO A 190 3.69 -25.13 20.85
CA PRO A 190 2.74 -25.05 19.74
C PRO A 190 1.40 -24.47 20.23
N GLU A 191 1.06 -24.70 21.49
CA GLU A 191 -0.08 -24.10 22.16
C GLU A 191 -0.01 -22.57 22.19
N ASP A 192 1.16 -21.97 22.43
CA ASP A 192 1.30 -20.52 22.53
C ASP A 192 1.23 -19.87 21.14
N ILE A 193 1.76 -20.55 20.11
CA ILE A 193 1.57 -20.16 18.70
C ILE A 193 0.07 -20.22 18.35
N GLN A 194 -0.63 -21.29 18.75
CA GLN A 194 -2.06 -21.43 18.52
C GLN A 194 -2.88 -20.36 19.27
N LYS A 195 -2.56 -20.09 20.54
CA LYS A 195 -3.18 -18.99 21.32
C LYS A 195 -2.96 -17.64 20.65
N ALA A 196 -1.74 -17.35 20.17
CA ALA A 196 -1.43 -16.12 19.44
C ALA A 196 -2.25 -16.03 18.14
N ALA A 197 -2.32 -17.11 17.36
CA ALA A 197 -3.11 -17.18 16.13
C ALA A 197 -4.61 -16.94 16.41
N MET A 198 -5.15 -17.59 17.45
CA MET A 198 -6.54 -17.41 17.88
C MET A 198 -6.82 -15.98 18.35
N SER A 199 -5.90 -15.38 19.11
CA SER A 199 -6.04 -13.99 19.59
C SER A 199 -6.03 -12.99 18.44
N ILE A 200 -5.09 -13.12 17.50
CA ILE A 200 -5.04 -12.29 16.29
C ILE A 200 -6.33 -12.44 15.50
N THR A 201 -6.77 -13.68 15.27
CA THR A 201 -7.99 -13.99 14.52
C THR A 201 -9.20 -13.36 15.18
N LYS A 202 -9.39 -13.55 16.49
CA LYS A 202 -10.46 -12.93 17.29
C LYS A 202 -10.44 -11.41 17.17
N SER A 203 -9.28 -10.79 17.33
CA SER A 203 -9.10 -9.34 17.20
C SER A 203 -9.50 -8.83 15.80
N ARG A 204 -9.11 -9.55 14.73
CA ARG A 204 -9.46 -9.22 13.34
C ARG A 204 -10.96 -9.34 13.08
N PHE A 205 -11.60 -10.39 13.57
CA PHE A 205 -13.06 -10.56 13.43
C PHE A 205 -13.82 -9.47 14.20
N GLN A 206 -13.37 -9.11 15.41
CA GLN A 206 -13.96 -7.99 16.15
C GLN A 206 -13.77 -6.65 15.43
N ALA A 207 -12.57 -6.40 14.87
CA ALA A 207 -12.30 -5.21 14.08
C ALA A 207 -13.18 -5.13 12.82
N LYS A 208 -13.31 -6.25 12.10
CA LYS A 208 -14.23 -6.40 10.97
C LYS A 208 -15.66 -6.07 11.38
N TRP A 209 -16.18 -6.69 12.45
CA TRP A 209 -17.55 -6.47 12.90
C TRP A 209 -17.81 -5.00 13.27
N ARG A 210 -16.88 -4.37 14.00
CA ARG A 210 -16.99 -2.93 14.34
C ARG A 210 -17.00 -2.06 13.08
N TRP A 211 -16.13 -2.38 12.12
CA TRP A 211 -16.05 -1.67 10.85
C TRP A 211 -17.34 -1.84 10.03
N GLU A 212 -17.85 -3.06 9.91
CA GLU A 212 -19.10 -3.34 9.20
C GLU A 212 -20.29 -2.63 9.81
N LYS A 213 -20.40 -2.61 11.15
CA LYS A 213 -21.44 -1.86 11.85
C LYS A 213 -21.35 -0.36 11.57
N HIS A 214 -20.13 0.20 11.59
CA HIS A 214 -19.91 1.62 11.33
C HIS A 214 -20.20 2.02 9.87
N PHE A 215 -19.92 1.13 8.91
CA PHE A 215 -20.07 1.39 7.48
C PHE A 215 -21.29 0.72 6.82
N ALA A 216 -22.20 0.13 7.59
CA ALA A 216 -23.38 -0.60 7.10
C ALA A 216 -24.18 0.16 6.03
N ARG A 217 -24.38 1.48 6.23
CA ARG A 217 -25.10 2.35 5.28
C ARG A 217 -24.40 2.55 3.93
N ARG A 218 -23.11 2.24 3.84
CA ARG A 218 -22.30 2.37 2.61
C ARG A 218 -22.19 1.07 1.83
N PHE A 219 -22.69 -0.03 2.38
CA PHE A 219 -22.77 -1.30 1.65
C PHE A 219 -23.91 -1.23 0.64
N LEU A 220 -23.66 -1.82 -0.52
CA LEU A 220 -24.71 -2.07 -1.49
C LEU A 220 -25.42 -3.37 -1.10
N PRO A 221 -26.75 -3.44 -1.23
CA PRO A 221 -27.47 -4.70 -1.13
C PRO A 221 -26.88 -5.74 -2.08
N GLU A 222 -26.90 -6.99 -1.66
CA GLU A 222 -26.44 -8.10 -2.48
C GLU A 222 -27.26 -8.17 -3.78
N GLY A 223 -26.58 -8.47 -4.89
CA GLY A 223 -27.22 -8.51 -6.21
C GLY A 223 -27.50 -7.14 -6.85
N THR A 224 -27.14 -6.01 -6.23
CA THR A 224 -27.31 -4.67 -6.84
C THR A 224 -26.47 -4.48 -8.11
N ILE A 225 -25.30 -5.11 -8.18
CA ILE A 225 -24.38 -5.01 -9.32
C ILE A 225 -24.26 -6.41 -9.93
N GLN A 226 -24.81 -6.58 -11.12
CA GLN A 226 -24.74 -7.83 -11.89
C GLN A 226 -24.17 -7.56 -13.29
N PRO A 227 -23.69 -8.59 -14.01
CA PRO A 227 -23.40 -8.47 -15.43
C PRO A 227 -24.55 -7.76 -16.19
N GLY A 228 -24.23 -6.78 -17.03
CA GLY A 228 -25.20 -5.94 -17.73
C GLY A 228 -25.61 -4.66 -17.00
N THR A 229 -25.28 -4.50 -15.71
CA THR A 229 -25.63 -3.28 -14.95
C THR A 229 -24.74 -2.11 -15.37
N LEU A 230 -25.34 -0.93 -15.57
CA LEU A 230 -24.57 0.30 -15.80
C LEU A 230 -23.99 0.83 -14.48
N VAL A 231 -22.72 1.21 -14.51
CA VAL A 231 -21.97 1.63 -13.34
C VAL A 231 -21.06 2.82 -13.63
N LEU A 232 -20.74 3.54 -12.57
CA LEU A 232 -19.76 4.60 -12.52
C LEU A 232 -18.51 4.13 -11.77
N VAL A 233 -17.34 4.55 -12.24
CA VAL A 233 -16.04 4.19 -11.64
C VAL A 233 -15.45 5.41 -10.94
N ARG A 234 -15.15 5.26 -9.65
CA ARG A 234 -14.53 6.31 -8.85
C ARG A 234 -13.11 6.59 -9.33
N ASN A 235 -12.79 7.86 -9.58
CA ASN A 235 -11.47 8.31 -9.96
C ASN A 235 -10.61 8.60 -8.72
N THR A 236 -9.76 7.65 -8.35
CA THR A 236 -8.87 7.75 -7.18
C THR A 236 -7.71 8.72 -7.39
N ARG A 237 -7.33 9.02 -8.64
CA ARG A 237 -6.24 9.98 -8.94
C ARG A 237 -6.62 11.40 -8.52
N ILE A 238 -7.85 11.81 -8.82
CA ILE A 238 -8.38 13.15 -8.53
C ILE A 238 -8.37 13.45 -7.02
N GLU A 239 -8.57 12.46 -6.16
CA GLU A 239 -8.71 12.68 -4.71
C GLU A 239 -7.47 13.26 -4.04
N LYS A 240 -6.28 13.02 -4.62
CA LYS A 240 -5.00 13.53 -4.11
C LYS A 240 -4.69 14.95 -4.57
N HIS A 241 -5.41 15.49 -5.57
CA HIS A 241 -5.16 16.84 -6.06
C HIS A 241 -5.82 17.91 -5.17
N LEU A 242 -5.16 19.06 -5.01
CA LEU A 242 -5.68 20.21 -4.28
C LEU A 242 -7.02 20.70 -4.86
N ASN A 243 -7.18 20.64 -6.19
CA ASN A 243 -8.36 21.10 -6.91
C ASN A 243 -9.46 20.04 -7.10
N LYS A 244 -9.48 18.98 -6.28
CA LYS A 244 -10.40 17.84 -6.41
C LYS A 244 -11.91 18.19 -6.43
N LYS A 245 -12.29 19.37 -5.93
CA LYS A 245 -13.68 19.84 -5.91
C LYS A 245 -14.19 20.24 -7.30
N GLN A 246 -13.29 20.62 -8.21
CA GLN A 246 -13.64 21.13 -9.53
C GLN A 246 -13.98 19.99 -10.52
N TYR A 247 -13.35 18.83 -10.36
CA TYR A 247 -13.48 17.71 -11.27
C TYR A 247 -14.57 16.69 -10.87
N PRO A 248 -15.16 15.98 -11.85
CA PRO A 248 -16.00 14.81 -11.58
C PRO A 248 -15.26 13.75 -10.77
N ARG A 249 -15.91 13.20 -9.74
CA ARG A 249 -15.35 12.15 -8.88
C ARG A 249 -15.46 10.77 -9.49
N TYR A 250 -16.41 10.58 -10.40
CA TYR A 250 -16.69 9.32 -11.08
C TYR A 250 -16.66 9.49 -12.60
N SER A 251 -16.17 8.46 -13.30
CA SER A 251 -16.20 8.32 -14.77
C SER A 251 -17.20 7.24 -15.19
N GLY A 252 -17.61 7.26 -16.46
CA GLY A 252 -18.58 6.32 -17.04
C GLY A 252 -19.68 7.06 -17.81
N PRO A 253 -20.87 6.45 -17.99
CA PRO A 253 -21.25 5.12 -17.50
C PRO A 253 -20.56 3.99 -18.28
N TYR A 254 -20.25 2.90 -17.58
CA TYR A 254 -19.73 1.64 -18.12
C TYR A 254 -20.74 0.52 -17.87
N GLU A 255 -20.67 -0.57 -18.61
CA GLU A 255 -21.46 -1.77 -18.36
C GLU A 255 -20.60 -2.84 -17.68
N VAL A 256 -21.14 -3.53 -16.68
CA VAL A 256 -20.44 -4.67 -16.05
C VAL A 256 -20.43 -5.85 -17.00
N TYR A 257 -19.24 -6.32 -17.38
CA TYR A 257 -19.10 -7.55 -18.17
C TYR A 257 -19.17 -8.79 -17.27
N ARG A 258 -18.34 -8.83 -16.21
CA ARG A 258 -18.34 -9.94 -15.24
C ARG A 258 -17.67 -9.54 -13.92
N GLN A 259 -17.94 -10.31 -12.86
CA GLN A 259 -17.20 -10.25 -11.60
C GLN A 259 -16.10 -11.33 -11.57
N THR A 260 -14.96 -11.00 -10.98
CA THR A 260 -13.85 -11.93 -10.74
C THR A 260 -14.05 -12.72 -9.44
N LYS A 261 -13.38 -13.86 -9.28
CA LYS A 261 -13.41 -14.65 -8.02
C LYS A 261 -12.96 -13.84 -6.79
N GLN A 262 -12.13 -12.82 -7.00
CA GLN A 262 -11.63 -11.92 -5.94
C GLN A 262 -12.56 -10.72 -5.66
N GLY A 263 -13.73 -10.67 -6.30
CA GLY A 263 -14.74 -9.62 -6.08
C GLY A 263 -14.55 -8.33 -6.88
N SER A 264 -13.48 -8.19 -7.68
CA SER A 264 -13.32 -7.07 -8.61
C SER A 264 -14.17 -7.22 -9.87
N TYR A 265 -14.54 -6.12 -10.51
CA TYR A 265 -15.40 -6.11 -11.70
C TYR A 265 -14.62 -5.79 -12.97
N VAL A 266 -14.84 -6.59 -14.02
CA VAL A 266 -14.41 -6.27 -15.38
C VAL A 266 -15.55 -5.53 -16.06
N LEU A 267 -15.24 -4.38 -16.65
CA LEU A 267 -16.20 -3.49 -17.27
C LEU A 267 -16.01 -3.49 -18.78
N LYS A 268 -17.04 -3.11 -19.51
CA LYS A 268 -16.97 -2.77 -20.93
C LYS A 268 -17.52 -1.38 -21.17
N GLU A 269 -16.95 -0.71 -22.15
CA GLU A 269 -17.46 0.54 -22.71
C GLU A 269 -18.81 0.32 -23.39
N LEU A 270 -19.54 1.40 -23.68
CA LEU A 270 -20.89 1.32 -24.25
C LEU A 270 -20.93 0.80 -25.70
N ASP A 271 -19.81 0.85 -26.41
CA ASP A 271 -19.61 0.24 -27.73
C ASP A 271 -19.54 -1.29 -27.64
N GLY A 272 -19.10 -1.83 -26.50
CA GLY A 272 -18.86 -3.24 -26.23
C GLY A 272 -17.40 -3.57 -25.92
N THR A 273 -16.48 -2.61 -26.05
CA THR A 273 -15.05 -2.80 -25.83
C THR A 273 -14.76 -3.13 -24.37
N ILE A 274 -14.10 -4.26 -24.11
CA ILE A 274 -13.82 -4.75 -22.75
C ILE A 274 -12.57 -4.07 -22.18
N ASP A 275 -12.68 -3.49 -20.99
CA ASP A 275 -11.52 -2.99 -20.25
C ASP A 275 -10.73 -4.19 -19.70
N ARG A 276 -9.49 -4.34 -20.15
CA ARG A 276 -8.59 -5.42 -19.70
C ARG A 276 -8.31 -5.35 -18.19
N ARG A 277 -8.46 -4.19 -17.55
CA ARG A 277 -8.14 -3.98 -16.13
C ARG A 277 -9.39 -4.00 -15.26
N ALA A 278 -9.53 -5.05 -14.44
CA ALA A 278 -10.56 -5.12 -13.42
C ALA A 278 -10.49 -3.93 -12.44
N LYS A 279 -11.65 -3.47 -12.00
CA LYS A 279 -11.84 -2.38 -11.05
C LYS A 279 -12.31 -2.94 -9.71
N ALA A 280 -11.71 -2.48 -8.62
CA ALA A 280 -12.10 -2.90 -7.27
C ALA A 280 -13.54 -2.51 -6.94
N ALA A 281 -14.28 -3.38 -6.26
CA ALA A 281 -15.71 -3.20 -5.97
C ALA A 281 -16.05 -1.89 -5.24
N PHE A 282 -15.22 -1.43 -4.30
CA PHE A 282 -15.45 -0.17 -3.56
C PHE A 282 -15.33 1.09 -4.45
N ARG A 283 -14.84 0.95 -5.69
CA ARG A 283 -14.80 2.03 -6.69
C ARG A 283 -16.01 2.04 -7.61
N ILE A 284 -16.87 1.02 -7.55
CA ILE A 284 -18.00 0.87 -8.45
C ILE A 284 -19.27 1.39 -7.76
N MET A 285 -20.02 2.22 -8.47
CA MET A 285 -21.31 2.73 -8.03
C MET A 285 -22.36 2.47 -9.12
N PRO A 286 -23.58 2.00 -8.80
CA PRO A 286 -24.65 1.86 -9.78
C PRO A 286 -24.97 3.19 -10.45
N TYR A 287 -25.15 3.19 -11.78
CA TYR A 287 -25.60 4.34 -12.55
C TYR A 287 -27.10 4.25 -12.78
N ILE A 288 -27.82 5.30 -12.38
CA ILE A 288 -29.27 5.41 -12.55
C ILE A 288 -29.53 6.15 -13.87
N GLN A 289 -30.07 5.45 -14.86
CA GLN A 289 -30.43 6.05 -16.14
C GLN A 289 -31.79 6.75 -16.04
N ARG A 290 -31.88 7.98 -16.58
CA ARG A 290 -33.13 8.79 -16.56
C ARG A 290 -34.28 8.18 -17.36
N ARG A 291 -33.97 7.43 -18.41
CA ARG A 291 -34.93 6.63 -19.16
C ARG A 291 -34.34 5.23 -19.35
N PRO A 292 -34.87 4.18 -18.73
CA PRO A 292 -34.44 2.83 -19.08
C PRO A 292 -34.72 2.62 -20.57
N ARG A 293 -33.77 2.07 -21.32
CA ARG A 293 -34.05 1.60 -22.69
C ARG A 293 -35.20 0.59 -22.57
N LEU A 294 -36.27 0.80 -23.33
CA LEU A 294 -37.35 -0.19 -23.45
C LEU A 294 -36.74 -1.53 -23.89
N PRO A 295 -37.10 -2.66 -23.27
CA PRO A 295 -36.67 -3.97 -23.75
C PRO A 295 -37.24 -4.18 -25.15
N GLY A 296 -36.38 -4.10 -26.19
CA GLY A 296 -36.81 -4.29 -27.58
C GLY A 296 -36.08 -3.48 -28.65
N GLN A 297 -35.30 -2.44 -28.31
CA GLN A 297 -34.44 -1.78 -29.30
C GLN A 297 -33.20 -2.65 -29.57
N LYS A 298 -33.36 -3.62 -30.48
CA LYS A 298 -32.25 -4.34 -31.11
C LYS A 298 -31.28 -3.29 -31.68
N LYS A 299 -29.98 -3.41 -31.37
CA LYS A 299 -28.94 -2.76 -32.18
C LYS A 299 -29.22 -3.14 -33.63
N HIS A 300 -29.30 -2.18 -34.54
CA HIS A 300 -29.04 -2.47 -35.95
C HIS A 300 -27.66 -3.15 -35.96
N ARG A 301 -27.63 -4.46 -36.18
CA ARG A 301 -26.43 -5.15 -36.61
C ARG A 301 -26.19 -4.64 -38.03
N GLU A 302 -25.41 -3.57 -38.16
CA GLU A 302 -24.58 -3.47 -39.36
C GLU A 302 -23.68 -4.70 -39.31
N ALA A 303 -23.80 -5.54 -40.34
CA ALA A 303 -22.99 -6.74 -40.48
C ALA A 303 -21.51 -6.34 -40.42
N GLN A 304 -20.79 -6.84 -39.43
CA GLN A 304 -19.33 -6.87 -39.52
C GLN A 304 -18.96 -7.85 -40.63
N PRO A 305 -18.00 -7.51 -41.51
CA PRO A 305 -17.45 -8.50 -42.42
C PRO A 305 -16.79 -9.60 -41.59
N ASP A 306 -17.03 -10.86 -41.96
CA ASP A 306 -16.36 -12.02 -41.40
C ASP A 306 -14.85 -11.88 -41.67
N ILE A 307 -14.10 -11.49 -40.64
CA ILE A 307 -12.65 -11.62 -40.65
C ILE A 307 -12.36 -13.03 -40.15
N ASP A 308 -12.01 -13.89 -41.09
CA ASP A 308 -11.49 -15.22 -40.81
C ASP A 308 -10.13 -15.10 -40.08
N PHE A 309 -10.05 -15.65 -38.88
CA PHE A 309 -8.83 -15.69 -38.06
C PHE A 309 -8.08 -17.03 -38.22
N SER A 310 -8.38 -17.81 -39.26
CA SER A 310 -7.73 -19.09 -39.51
C SER A 310 -6.25 -19.00 -39.93
N ASP A 311 -5.73 -17.79 -40.18
CA ASP A 311 -4.38 -17.60 -40.76
C ASP A 311 -3.42 -16.74 -39.92
N TRP A 312 -3.69 -16.54 -38.62
CA TRP A 312 -2.68 -15.95 -37.73
C TRP A 312 -1.82 -17.07 -37.15
N GLU A 313 -0.83 -17.50 -37.94
CA GLU A 313 0.30 -18.28 -37.43
C GLU A 313 0.90 -17.55 -36.22
N LEU A 314 1.11 -18.32 -35.15
CA LEU A 314 1.83 -17.90 -33.97
C LEU A 314 3.30 -17.73 -34.34
N ASP A 315 3.68 -16.54 -34.77
CA ASP A 315 5.09 -16.16 -34.76
C ASP A 315 5.53 -16.11 -33.29
N GLU A 316 6.41 -17.05 -32.94
CA GLU A 316 7.14 -17.08 -31.68
C GLU A 316 7.78 -15.72 -31.46
N ILE A 317 7.40 -15.04 -30.37
CA ILE A 317 8.09 -13.84 -29.93
C ILE A 317 9.48 -14.27 -29.46
N SER A 318 10.49 -14.00 -30.28
CA SER A 318 11.88 -14.01 -29.88
C SER A 318 12.12 -12.89 -28.86
N ASP A 319 12.79 -13.24 -27.77
CA ASP A 319 13.35 -12.27 -26.82
C ASP A 319 14.55 -11.58 -27.48
N ASP A 320 14.31 -10.47 -28.20
CA ASP A 320 15.38 -9.61 -28.71
C ASP A 320 15.38 -8.24 -28.01
N GLU A 321 16.50 -7.96 -27.34
CA GLU A 321 16.82 -6.74 -26.59
C GLU A 321 17.19 -5.58 -27.54
N ASP A 322 16.24 -4.87 -28.18
CA ASP A 322 16.63 -3.68 -29.00
C ASP A 322 15.59 -2.53 -29.10
N ASP A 323 14.74 -2.33 -28.08
CA ASP A 323 13.75 -1.22 -28.07
C ASP A 323 14.08 -0.08 -27.06
N LEU A 324 15.32 0.03 -26.58
CA LEU A 324 15.72 1.08 -25.63
C LEU A 324 16.14 2.41 -26.27
N ASP A 325 16.29 2.48 -27.60
CA ASP A 325 16.83 3.69 -28.25
C ASP A 325 15.75 4.70 -28.72
N ILE A 326 14.49 4.30 -28.85
CA ILE A 326 13.41 5.21 -29.28
C ILE A 326 13.02 6.20 -28.17
N ILE A 327 13.16 5.81 -26.90
CA ILE A 327 12.80 6.66 -25.75
C ILE A 327 13.88 7.71 -25.48
N HIS A 328 15.16 7.38 -25.71
CA HIS A 328 16.26 8.27 -25.41
C HIS A 328 16.37 9.44 -26.41
N GLN A 329 15.97 9.21 -27.66
CA GLN A 329 15.96 10.25 -28.69
C GLN A 329 14.81 11.26 -28.50
N ALA A 330 13.63 10.80 -28.06
CA ALA A 330 12.51 11.68 -27.70
C ALA A 330 12.78 12.56 -26.46
N GLU A 331 13.56 12.06 -25.49
CA GLU A 331 13.94 12.86 -24.31
C GLU A 331 14.97 13.96 -24.62
N MET A 332 15.82 13.75 -25.62
CA MET A 332 16.82 14.74 -26.03
C MET A 332 16.20 15.91 -26.80
N GLU A 333 15.21 15.65 -27.65
CA GLU A 333 14.44 16.70 -28.35
C GLU A 333 13.60 17.55 -27.39
N ALA A 334 12.96 16.94 -26.39
CA ALA A 334 12.17 17.64 -25.37
C ALA A 334 13.02 18.58 -24.48
N LYS A 335 14.30 18.24 -24.24
CA LYS A 335 15.24 19.08 -23.48
C LYS A 335 15.73 20.28 -24.29
N SER A 336 15.85 20.16 -25.61
CA SER A 336 16.27 21.26 -26.50
C SER A 336 15.19 22.36 -26.63
N ILE A 337 13.91 21.96 -26.72
CA ILE A 337 12.75 22.87 -26.85
C ILE A 337 12.54 23.74 -25.59
N ASN A 338 12.88 23.22 -24.41
CA ASN A 338 12.74 23.98 -23.16
C ASN A 338 13.87 25.00 -22.93
N LYS A 339 15.03 24.83 -23.58
CA LYS A 339 16.17 25.75 -23.46
C LYS A 339 15.95 27.03 -24.27
N THR A 340 15.38 26.92 -25.46
CA THR A 340 14.99 28.04 -26.34
C THR A 340 13.86 28.90 -25.76
N LYS A 341 12.88 28.29 -25.06
CA LYS A 341 11.81 29.05 -24.36
C LYS A 341 12.27 29.83 -23.12
N LYS A 342 13.42 29.48 -22.54
CA LYS A 342 13.96 30.17 -21.36
C LYS A 342 14.85 31.37 -21.72
N GLN A 343 15.48 31.36 -22.91
CA GLN A 343 16.25 32.49 -23.42
C GLN A 343 15.37 33.62 -23.99
N SER A 344 14.18 33.33 -24.52
CA SER A 344 13.27 34.36 -25.06
C SER A 344 12.52 35.19 -24.00
N ARG A 345 12.50 34.77 -22.73
CA ARG A 345 11.80 35.49 -21.64
C ARG A 345 12.66 36.51 -20.88
N VAL A 346 13.97 36.60 -21.17
CA VAL A 346 14.90 37.52 -20.46
C VAL A 346 15.11 38.85 -21.21
N GLY A 347 14.57 38.99 -22.43
CA GLY A 347 14.89 40.11 -23.33
C GLY A 347 13.94 41.32 -23.37
N HIS A 348 12.87 41.40 -22.56
CA HIS A 348 11.94 42.54 -22.61
C HIS A 348 11.58 43.04 -21.21
N GLY A 349 12.26 44.11 -20.76
CA GLY A 349 11.95 44.77 -19.49
C GLY A 349 12.92 45.90 -19.13
N ARG A 350 13.04 46.95 -19.95
CA ARG A 350 13.64 48.24 -19.53
C ARG A 350 13.01 49.40 -20.31
N ARG A 351 12.21 50.25 -19.64
CA ARG A 351 12.15 51.70 -19.88
C ARG A 351 11.49 52.45 -18.71
N HIS A 352 12.19 53.51 -18.32
CA HIS A 352 12.07 54.48 -17.23
C HIS A 352 10.69 55.08 -16.89
N ARG A 353 10.54 55.51 -15.62
CA ARG A 353 10.36 56.93 -15.26
C ARG A 353 10.75 57.24 -13.80
N LYS A 354 11.38 58.40 -13.60
CA LYS A 354 11.88 59.00 -12.35
C LYS A 354 10.80 59.85 -11.65
N HIS A 355 10.85 59.95 -10.32
CA HIS A 355 10.65 61.16 -9.49
C HIS A 355 10.89 60.78 -8.00
N SER A 356 11.93 61.34 -7.33
CA SER A 356 11.89 62.33 -6.21
C SER A 356 10.93 61.95 -5.07
N ASP A 357 11.29 61.87 -3.79
CA ASP A 357 12.08 62.83 -2.99
C ASP A 357 12.56 62.23 -1.63
N SER A 358 13.46 62.98 -0.97
CA SER A 358 13.87 63.06 0.47
C SER A 358 13.11 62.22 1.53
N THR A 359 13.65 61.67 2.64
CA THR A 359 14.51 62.17 3.75
C THR A 359 14.74 60.95 4.69
N ASP A 360 15.96 60.67 5.16
CA ASP A 360 16.49 60.95 6.51
C ASP A 360 16.15 59.93 7.65
N THR A 361 17.14 59.75 8.53
CA THR A 361 17.18 59.11 9.87
C THR A 361 17.58 57.62 10.07
N SER A 362 18.81 57.50 10.58
CA SER A 362 19.30 56.77 11.77
C SER A 362 19.29 55.23 11.85
N GLU A 363 20.52 54.72 11.80
CA GLU A 363 21.17 53.72 12.67
C GLU A 363 20.46 53.33 13.97
N GLY A 364 20.59 52.03 14.30
CA GLY A 364 20.21 51.45 15.58
C GLY A 364 20.57 49.96 15.62
N GLU A 365 21.84 49.68 15.91
CA GLU A 365 22.31 48.40 16.46
C GLU A 365 21.53 48.08 17.74
N GLU A 366 21.15 46.82 17.95
CA GLU A 366 21.34 46.20 19.26
C GLU A 366 21.22 44.67 19.18
N SER A 367 22.30 44.05 19.60
CA SER A 367 22.47 42.69 20.05
C SER A 367 21.68 42.39 21.33
N LEU A 368 21.00 41.24 21.38
CA LEU A 368 21.07 40.23 22.43
C LEU A 368 20.37 38.93 21.99
#